data_AF-T1BZ35-F1
#
_entry.id   AF-T1BZ35-F1
#
_cell.length_a   1.000
_cell.length_b   1.000
_cell.length_c   1.000
_cell.angle_alpha   90.00
_cell.angle_beta   90.00
_cell.angle_gamma   90.00
#
_symmetry.space_group_name_H-M   'P 1'
#
loop_
_entity.id
_entity.type
_entity.pdbx_description
1 polymer ?
#
loop_
_entity_poly.entity_id
_entity_poly.type
_entity_poly.pdbx_seq_one_letter_code
_entity_poly.pdbx_strand_id
1 'polypeptide(L)'
;MQAAGMAKGGSFQNALVYGEEGLLNPQAQTFDNEFVRHKILDFLGDMRLAGAPIVGKFTVRRGGHAFHTKFLAHLISENLLTEIEHEPVYEKSPMELALHWA
;
A
#
# COMPACT_ATOMS: atom_id res chain seq x y z
N MET A 1 2.91 21.56 6.67
CA MET A 1 1.61 20.93 6.34
C MET A 1 0.47 21.48 7.19
N GLN A 2 0.61 21.52 8.53
CA GLN A 2 -0.44 21.99 9.43
C GLN A 2 -0.87 23.45 9.22
N ALA A 3 0.09 24.36 9.01
CA ALA A 3 -0.21 25.76 8.67
C ALA A 3 -1.00 25.91 7.36
N ALA A 4 -0.86 24.95 6.44
CA ALA A 4 -1.63 24.88 5.20
C ALA A 4 -2.94 24.08 5.35
N GLY A 5 -3.34 23.73 6.58
CA GLY A 5 -4.58 23.03 6.87
C GLY A 5 -4.56 21.51 6.69
N MET A 6 -3.40 20.90 6.42
CA MET A 6 -3.25 19.46 6.20
C MET A 6 -2.63 18.76 7.40
N ALA A 7 -2.91 17.46 7.57
CA ALA A 7 -2.37 16.63 8.67
C ALA A 7 -2.60 17.22 10.08
N LYS A 8 -3.74 17.90 10.29
CA LYS A 8 -4.06 18.56 11.57
C LYS A 8 -4.15 17.60 12.76
N GLY A 9 -4.51 16.34 12.51
CA GLY A 9 -4.54 15.27 13.53
C GLY A 9 -3.26 14.46 13.64
N GLY A 10 -2.21 14.80 12.89
CA GLY A 10 -0.94 14.05 12.92
C GLY A 10 -0.22 14.23 14.26
N SER A 11 0.23 13.13 14.85
CA SER A 11 0.98 13.09 16.10
C SER A 11 1.95 11.90 16.12
N PHE A 12 2.87 11.87 17.09
CA PHE A 12 3.78 10.73 17.28
C PHE A 12 3.07 9.40 17.61
N GLN A 13 1.77 9.43 17.95
CA GLN A 13 0.97 8.24 18.26
C GLN A 13 0.36 7.60 17.01
N ASN A 14 0.28 8.32 15.89
CA ASN A 14 -0.41 7.85 14.68
C ASN A 14 0.41 7.99 13.38
N ALA A 15 1.63 8.54 13.46
CA ALA A 15 2.53 8.66 12.34
C ALA A 15 3.98 8.50 12.79
N LEU A 16 4.79 7.85 11.96
CA LEU A 16 6.24 7.98 12.03
C LEU A 16 6.63 9.36 11.49
N VAL A 17 7.43 10.10 12.25
CA VAL A 17 7.80 11.48 11.93
C VAL A 17 9.32 11.57 11.78
N TYR A 18 9.78 11.99 10.60
CA TYR A 18 11.19 12.23 10.32
C TYR A 18 11.52 13.71 10.47
N GLY A 19 12.59 14.00 11.23
CA GLY A 19 13.23 15.32 11.32
C GLY A 19 14.53 15.36 10.53
N GLU A 20 15.33 16.40 10.77
CA GLU A 20 16.61 16.60 10.06
C GLU A 20 17.65 15.52 10.40
N GLU A 21 17.66 15.04 11.65
CA GLU A 21 18.63 14.07 12.15
C GLU A 21 18.14 12.61 12.07
N GLY A 22 16.91 12.37 11.64
CA GLY A 22 16.35 11.03 11.52
C GLY A 22 14.93 10.88 12.05
N LEU A 23 14.57 9.64 12.38
CA LEU A 23 13.25 9.29 12.92
C LEU A 23 13.11 9.81 14.36
N LEU A 24 12.08 10.62 14.61
CA LEU A 24 11.85 11.27 15.90
C LEU A 24 11.12 10.38 16.92
N ASN A 25 10.41 9.35 16.45
CA ASN A 25 9.67 8.40 17.28
C ASN A 25 10.00 6.94 16.94
N PRO A 26 11.27 6.51 17.08
CA PRO A 26 11.71 5.17 16.70
C PRO A 26 11.00 4.05 17.46
N GLN A 27 10.55 4.28 18.69
CA GLN A 27 9.79 3.31 19.48
C GLN A 27 8.41 2.98 18.88
N ALA A 28 7.89 3.81 17.98
CA ALA A 28 6.64 3.56 17.27
C ALA A 28 6.83 2.71 16.00
N GLN A 29 8.08 2.55 15.56
CA GLN A 29 8.40 1.72 14.41
C GLN A 29 8.29 0.25 14.79
N THR A 30 7.40 -0.48 14.14
CA THR A 30 7.19 -1.92 14.36
C THR A 30 8.15 -2.75 13.51
N PHE A 31 8.58 -2.22 12.37
CA PHE A 31 9.40 -2.95 11.41
C PHE A 31 10.51 -2.10 10.79
N ASP A 32 11.70 -2.67 10.57
CA ASP A 32 12.83 -1.95 9.95
C ASP A 32 12.49 -1.39 8.55
N ASN A 33 11.63 -2.08 7.80
CA ASN A 33 11.17 -1.70 6.46
C ASN A 33 9.71 -1.17 6.45
N GLU A 34 9.23 -0.60 7.56
CA GLU A 34 7.84 -0.14 7.71
C GLU A 34 7.39 0.85 6.63
N PHE A 35 8.29 1.72 6.16
CA PHE A 35 7.98 2.68 5.09
C PHE A 35 7.54 2.01 3.79
N VAL A 36 8.22 0.93 3.37
CA VAL A 36 7.84 0.21 2.15
C VAL A 36 6.61 -0.67 2.40
N ARG A 37 6.45 -1.23 3.60
CA ARG A 37 5.22 -1.96 3.99
C ARG A 37 4.00 -1.04 3.95
N HIS A 38 4.12 0.21 4.39
CA HIS A 38 3.08 1.22 4.27
C HIS A 38 2.75 1.55 2.81
N LYS A 39 3.74 1.59 1.90
CA LYS A 39 3.48 1.75 0.46
C LYS A 39 2.79 0.56 -0.19
N ILE A 40 3.06 -0.65 0.28
CA ILE A 40 2.29 -1.84 -0.10
C ILE A 40 0.85 -1.71 0.41
N LEU A 41 0.65 -1.28 1.66
CA LEU A 41 -0.67 -1.05 2.25
C LEU A 41 -1.47 0.04 1.49
N ASP A 42 -0.84 1.16 1.15
CA ASP A 42 -1.42 2.22 0.30
C ASP A 42 -1.90 1.64 -1.03
N PHE A 43 -1.05 0.86 -1.71
CA PHE A 43 -1.38 0.23 -2.99
C PHE A 43 -2.56 -0.74 -2.88
N LEU A 44 -2.57 -1.60 -1.85
CA LEU A 44 -3.70 -2.51 -1.60
C LEU A 44 -5.01 -1.76 -1.35
N GLY A 45 -4.94 -0.67 -0.58
CA GLY A 45 -6.07 0.23 -0.34
C GLY A 45 -6.60 0.86 -1.63
N ASP A 46 -5.70 1.37 -2.48
CA ASP A 46 -6.07 1.98 -3.76
C ASP A 46 -6.67 0.96 -4.73
N MET A 47 -6.14 -0.27 -4.80
CA MET A 47 -6.70 -1.34 -5.65
C MET A 47 -8.09 -1.79 -5.18
N ARG A 48 -8.43 -1.61 -3.90
CA ARG A 48 -9.76 -1.95 -3.38
C ARG A 48 -10.88 -1.11 -4.01
N LEU A 49 -10.55 0.05 -4.59
CA LEU A 49 -11.49 0.89 -5.34
C LEU A 49 -12.07 0.21 -6.58
N ALA A 50 -11.52 -0.93 -7.01
CA ALA A 50 -12.03 -1.74 -8.12
C ALA A 50 -13.41 -2.38 -7.84
N GLY A 51 -13.88 -2.35 -6.59
CA GLY A 51 -15.14 -2.98 -6.17
C GLY A 51 -14.99 -4.45 -5.77
N ALA A 52 -14.05 -5.19 -6.38
CA ALA A 52 -13.68 -6.56 -6.03
C ALA A 52 -12.17 -6.70 -5.78
N PRO A 53 -11.71 -7.75 -5.06
CA PRO A 53 -10.28 -8.04 -4.94
C PRO A 53 -9.65 -8.29 -6.32
N ILE A 54 -8.55 -7.63 -6.62
CA ILE A 54 -7.75 -7.91 -7.81
C ILE A 54 -6.67 -8.92 -7.44
N VAL A 55 -6.67 -10.06 -8.11
CA VAL A 55 -5.60 -11.04 -8.01
C VAL A 55 -4.63 -10.86 -9.15
N GLY A 56 -3.34 -10.72 -8.81
CA GLY A 56 -2.28 -10.60 -9.79
C GLY A 56 -0.93 -10.42 -9.15
N LYS A 57 0.12 -10.45 -9.98
CA LYS A 57 1.48 -10.13 -9.58
C LYS A 57 1.78 -8.67 -9.94
N PHE A 58 2.04 -7.85 -8.93
CA PHE A 58 2.31 -6.42 -9.13
C PHE A 58 3.77 -6.09 -8.89
N THR A 59 4.33 -5.25 -9.76
CA THR A 59 5.61 -4.59 -9.52
C THR A 59 5.38 -3.08 -9.56
N VAL A 60 5.52 -2.43 -8.41
CA VAL A 60 5.29 -0.98 -8.29
C VAL A 60 6.60 -0.29 -7.97
N ARG A 61 6.97 0.72 -8.75
CA ARG A 61 8.19 1.50 -8.56
C ARG A 61 7.82 2.96 -8.33
N ARG A 62 8.10 3.47 -7.13
CA ARG A 62 7.78 4.86 -6.74
C ARG A 62 6.30 5.23 -7.00
N GLY A 63 5.39 4.29 -6.78
CA GLY A 63 3.95 4.49 -6.92
C GLY A 63 3.38 5.34 -5.78
N GLY A 64 2.26 6.01 -6.07
CA GLY A 64 1.46 6.74 -5.09
C GLY A 64 0.02 6.85 -5.59
N HIS A 65 -0.88 7.35 -4.75
CA HIS A 65 -2.33 7.29 -4.98
C HIS A 65 -2.77 7.78 -6.37
N ALA A 66 -2.24 8.91 -6.85
CA ALA A 66 -2.58 9.43 -8.17
C ALA A 66 -2.15 8.51 -9.32
N PHE A 67 -1.05 7.77 -9.17
CA PHE A 67 -0.61 6.77 -10.14
C PHE A 67 -1.46 5.50 -10.05
N HIS A 68 -1.71 4.99 -8.84
CA HIS A 68 -2.51 3.78 -8.62
C HIS A 68 -3.94 3.92 -9.13
N THR A 69 -4.60 5.05 -8.84
CA THR A 69 -5.95 5.34 -9.32
C THR A 69 -6.02 5.46 -10.83
N LYS A 70 -5.04 6.09 -11.49
CA LYS A 70 -4.95 6.13 -12.96
C LYS A 70 -4.72 4.75 -13.57
N PHE A 71 -3.83 3.95 -12.97
CA PHE A 71 -3.57 2.59 -13.39
C PHE A 71 -4.84 1.74 -13.32
N LEU A 72 -5.55 1.80 -12.20
CA LEU A 72 -6.82 1.07 -12.03
C LEU A 72 -7.89 1.55 -13.02
N ALA A 73 -8.04 2.87 -13.18
CA ALA A 73 -8.99 3.43 -14.16
C ALA A 73 -8.69 2.95 -15.59
N HIS A 74 -7.41 2.84 -15.95
CA HIS A 74 -6.98 2.30 -17.24
C HIS A 74 -7.31 0.80 -17.39
N LEU A 75 -7.05 -0.01 -16.36
CA LEU A 75 -7.43 -1.43 -16.38
C LEU A 75 -8.93 -1.63 -16.63
N ILE A 76 -9.76 -0.78 -16.02
CA ILE A 76 -11.21 -0.83 -16.16
C ILE A 76 -11.64 -0.30 -17.54
N SER A 77 -11.12 0.86 -17.98
CA SER A 77 -11.53 1.48 -19.25
C SER A 77 -11.18 0.64 -20.46
N GLU A 78 -10.03 -0.04 -20.41
CA GLU A 78 -9.56 -0.92 -21.48
C GLU A 78 -10.07 -2.37 -21.32
N ASN A 79 -10.93 -2.65 -20.33
CA ASN A 79 -11.48 -3.98 -20.05
C ASN A 79 -10.39 -5.07 -19.91
N LEU A 80 -9.33 -4.75 -19.16
CA LEU A 80 -8.15 -5.62 -18.94
C LEU A 80 -8.29 -6.51 -17.69
N LEU A 81 -9.44 -6.47 -17.03
CA LEU A 81 -9.75 -7.31 -15.88
C LEU A 81 -10.62 -8.48 -16.32
N THR A 82 -10.30 -9.67 -15.84
CA THR A 82 -11.08 -10.88 -16.08
C THR A 82 -11.63 -11.38 -14.76
N GLU A 83 -12.91 -11.74 -14.74
CA GLU A 83 -13.53 -12.38 -13.59
C GLU A 83 -12.96 -13.79 -13.39
N ILE A 84 -12.68 -14.14 -12.14
CA ILE A 84 -12.16 -15.46 -11.78
C ILE A 84 -13.28 -16.19 -11.05
N GLU A 85 -13.75 -17.29 -11.63
CA GLU A 85 -14.87 -18.08 -11.08
C GLU A 85 -14.49 -18.89 -9.82
N HIS A 86 -13.20 -19.17 -9.66
CA HIS A 86 -12.68 -20.00 -8.58
C HIS A 86 -11.57 -19.28 -7.82
N GLU A 87 -11.53 -19.46 -6.50
CA GLU A 87 -10.47 -18.89 -5.69
C GLU A 87 -9.11 -19.44 -6.17
N PRO A 88 -8.13 -18.58 -6.47
CA PRO A 88 -6.83 -19.02 -6.96
C PRO A 88 -6.14 -19.87 -5.90
N VAL A 89 -5.73 -21.07 -6.28
CA VAL A 89 -4.91 -21.94 -5.43
C VAL A 89 -3.47 -21.44 -5.48
N TYR A 90 -3.01 -20.86 -4.39
CA TYR A 90 -1.61 -20.45 -4.26
C TYR A 90 -0.76 -21.65 -3.81
N GLU A 91 0.36 -21.92 -4.50
CA GLU A 91 1.33 -22.97 -4.11
C GLU A 91 1.88 -22.80 -2.69
N LYS A 92 1.98 -21.55 -2.24
CA LYS A 92 2.23 -21.16 -0.87
C LYS A 92 1.13 -20.19 -0.48
N SER A 93 0.57 -20.34 0.71
CA SER A 93 -0.41 -19.38 1.20
C SER A 93 0.17 -17.96 1.14
N PRO A 94 -0.65 -16.93 0.88
CA PRO A 94 -0.20 -15.55 0.94
C PRO A 94 0.52 -15.20 2.25
N MET A 95 0.16 -15.89 3.34
CA MET A 95 0.77 -15.77 4.66
C MET A 95 2.17 -16.39 4.74
N GLU A 96 2.40 -17.53 4.09
CA GLU A 96 3.74 -18.13 3.94
C GLU A 96 4.65 -17.30 3.03
N LEU A 97 4.10 -16.65 2.00
CA LEU A 97 4.85 -15.72 1.16
C LEU A 97 5.25 -14.46 1.93
N ALA A 98 4.38 -13.96 2.80
CA ALA A 98 4.63 -12.78 3.63
C ALA A 98 5.75 -13.02 4.67
N LEU A 99 5.87 -14.23 5.21
CA LEU A 99 6.91 -14.60 6.18
C LEU A 99 8.33 -14.54 5.60
N HIS A 100 8.51 -14.69 4.29
CA HIS A 100 9.80 -14.58 3.61
C HIS A 100 10.21 -13.15 3.27
N TRP A 101 9.31 -12.18 3.48
CA TRP A 101 9.57 -10.74 3.28
C TRP A 101 9.76 -10.00 4.61
N ALA A 102 9.90 -10.75 5.72
CA ALA A 102 10.20 -10.27 7.07
C ALA A 102 11.59 -9.67 7.15
#